data_AF-A0A7X9BZK6-F1
#
_entry.id   AF-A0A7X9BZK6-F1
#
_cell.length_a   1.000
_cell.length_b   1.000
_cell.length_c   1.000
_cell.angle_alpha   90.00
_cell.angle_beta   90.00
_cell.angle_gamma   90.00
#
_symmetry.space_group_name_H-M   'P 1'
#
loop_
_entity.id
_entity.type
_entity.pdbx_description
1 polymer ?
#
loop_
_entity_poly.entity_id
_entity_poly.type
_entity_poly.pdbx_seq_one_letter_code
_entity_poly.pdbx_strand_id
1 'polypeptide(L)'
;DVKSITVNHPEIGEEIRRALLMLKHPAANHVHLKYKEDIFADYGVEDEIRKALRPKVWLKNGGYLIIQQTEALVVIDVNTGKYVGEDSLQETILQTNQEAARAIARQIRLRNLGGIIIVDFIDMSSDEDKQKLLDVLEAAVGKDRVKCQVVGLTQLGLVEMTRKKVGQTLEVRYGQKCPTCEGKGFC
;
A
#
# COMPACT_ATOMS: atom_id res chain seq x y z
N ASP A 1 -15.62 -3.79 11.40
CA ASP A 1 -15.90 -5.02 12.17
C ASP A 1 -15.03 -6.18 11.73
N VAL A 2 -14.45 -6.89 12.70
CA VAL A 2 -13.68 -8.13 12.46
C VAL A 2 -14.64 -9.30 12.62
N LYS A 3 -14.85 -10.06 11.54
CA LYS A 3 -15.79 -11.21 11.53
C LYS A 3 -15.18 -12.48 12.12
N SER A 4 -13.88 -12.68 11.97
CA SER A 4 -13.16 -13.86 12.45
C SER A 4 -11.68 -13.55 12.68
N ILE A 5 -11.08 -14.25 13.64
CA ILE A 5 -9.65 -14.27 13.93
C ILE A 5 -9.22 -15.75 13.86
N THR A 6 -8.47 -16.13 12.84
CA THR A 6 -7.99 -17.50 12.66
C THR A 6 -6.55 -17.61 13.16
N VAL A 7 -6.27 -18.61 13.99
CA VAL A 7 -4.94 -18.86 14.58
C VAL A 7 -4.59 -20.33 14.34
N ASN A 8 -3.32 -20.65 14.09
CA ASN A 8 -2.83 -22.03 13.92
C ASN A 8 -2.03 -22.56 15.12
N HIS A 9 -1.71 -21.72 16.10
CA HIS A 9 -1.12 -22.10 17.37
C HIS A 9 -2.11 -21.98 18.54
N PRO A 10 -2.39 -23.07 19.28
CA PRO A 10 -3.34 -23.06 20.39
C PRO A 10 -2.98 -22.04 21.48
N GLU A 11 -1.71 -21.98 21.85
CA GLU A 11 -1.21 -21.08 22.90
C GLU A 11 -1.47 -19.61 22.57
N ILE A 12 -1.14 -19.22 21.33
CA ILE A 12 -1.39 -17.86 20.82
C ILE A 12 -2.90 -17.58 20.75
N GLY A 13 -3.71 -18.58 20.36
CA GLY A 13 -5.16 -18.45 20.32
C GLY A 13 -5.77 -18.12 21.69
N GLU A 14 -5.32 -18.81 22.74
CA GLU A 14 -5.76 -18.53 24.11
C GLU A 14 -5.26 -17.18 24.63
N GLU A 15 -4.02 -16.81 24.32
CA GLU A 15 -3.46 -15.51 24.69
C GLU A 15 -4.27 -14.35 24.08
N ILE A 16 -4.55 -14.43 22.76
CA ILE A 16 -5.37 -13.45 22.05
C ILE A 16 -6.76 -13.37 22.66
N ARG A 17 -7.42 -14.52 22.90
CA ARG A 17 -8.76 -14.56 23.49
C ARG A 17 -8.78 -13.91 24.88
N ARG A 18 -7.79 -14.22 25.71
CA ARG A 18 -7.66 -13.65 27.06
C ARG A 18 -7.48 -12.14 27.01
N ALA A 19 -6.60 -11.64 26.14
CA ALA A 19 -6.38 -10.20 25.96
C ALA A 19 -7.67 -9.48 25.50
N LEU A 20 -8.40 -10.05 24.54
CA LEU A 20 -9.67 -9.49 24.06
C LEU A 20 -10.76 -9.48 25.13
N LEU A 21 -10.82 -10.51 25.99
CA LEU A 21 -11.75 -10.56 27.13
C LEU A 21 -11.43 -9.49 28.17
N MET A 22 -10.15 -9.25 28.49
CA MET A 22 -9.76 -8.18 29.41
C MET A 22 -10.18 -6.80 28.89
N LEU A 23 -10.09 -6.59 27.58
CA LEU A 23 -10.56 -5.39 26.89
C LEU A 23 -12.08 -5.33 26.70
N LYS A 24 -12.83 -6.37 27.12
CA LYS A 24 -14.26 -6.57 26.87
C LYS A 24 -14.64 -6.41 25.39
N HIS A 25 -13.74 -6.81 24.49
CA HIS A 25 -13.91 -6.65 23.06
C HIS A 25 -14.70 -7.84 22.47
N PRO A 26 -15.76 -7.61 21.66
CA PRO A 26 -16.64 -8.68 21.17
C PRO A 26 -15.94 -9.72 20.29
N ALA A 27 -14.81 -9.36 19.68
CA ALA A 27 -14.00 -10.27 18.88
C ALA A 27 -13.43 -11.48 19.65
N ALA A 28 -13.46 -11.50 20.98
CA ALA A 28 -13.05 -12.66 21.76
C ALA A 28 -13.83 -13.94 21.38
N ASN A 29 -15.11 -13.79 21.00
CA ASN A 29 -15.97 -14.89 20.56
C ASN A 29 -15.69 -15.37 19.13
N HIS A 30 -14.83 -14.67 18.40
CA HIS A 30 -14.52 -14.92 16.99
C HIS A 30 -13.10 -15.47 16.79
N VAL A 31 -12.44 -15.92 17.86
CA VAL A 31 -11.11 -16.55 17.81
C VAL A 31 -11.26 -18.04 17.53
N HIS A 32 -10.90 -18.45 16.32
CA HIS A 32 -10.99 -19.82 15.82
C HIS A 32 -9.60 -20.43 15.62
N LEU A 33 -9.41 -21.62 16.16
CA LEU A 33 -8.16 -22.38 16.01
C LEU A 33 -8.27 -23.32 14.82
N LYS A 34 -7.26 -23.30 13.95
CA LYS A 34 -7.16 -24.16 12.77
C LYS A 34 -5.82 -24.90 12.81
N TYR A 35 -5.87 -26.19 13.15
CA TYR A 35 -4.70 -27.06 13.28
C TYR A 35 -4.12 -27.47 11.91
N LYS A 36 -3.69 -26.48 11.12
CA LYS A 36 -2.94 -26.66 9.89
C LYS A 36 -1.67 -25.83 9.96
N GLU A 37 -0.58 -26.36 9.41
CA GLU A 37 0.72 -25.69 9.44
C GLU A 37 0.68 -24.34 8.70
N ASP A 38 0.07 -24.29 7.50
CA ASP A 38 0.06 -23.10 6.68
C ASP A 38 -1.36 -22.55 6.44
N ILE A 39 -1.84 -21.76 7.40
CA ILE A 39 -3.11 -21.05 7.26
C ILE A 39 -3.00 -19.85 6.29
N PHE A 40 -1.81 -19.34 6.00
CA PHE A 40 -1.64 -18.17 5.12
C PHE A 40 -1.79 -18.55 3.65
N ALA A 41 -1.29 -19.72 3.23
CA ALA A 41 -1.54 -20.26 1.91
C ALA A 41 -3.04 -20.49 1.65
N ASP A 42 -3.77 -21.06 2.62
CA ASP A 42 -5.22 -21.31 2.50
C ASP A 42 -6.03 -20.02 2.24
N TYR A 43 -5.55 -18.86 2.71
CA TYR A 43 -6.19 -17.55 2.49
C TYR A 43 -5.52 -16.72 1.39
N GLY A 44 -4.52 -17.26 0.67
CA GLY A 44 -3.79 -16.54 -0.38
C GLY A 44 -2.93 -15.37 0.12
N VAL A 45 -2.62 -15.33 1.41
CA VAL A 45 -1.86 -14.23 2.04
C VAL A 45 -0.41 -14.22 1.53
N GLU A 46 0.20 -15.39 1.36
CA GLU A 46 1.57 -15.48 0.82
C GLU A 46 1.70 -14.85 -0.57
N ASP A 47 0.73 -15.12 -1.45
CA ASP A 47 0.75 -14.57 -2.80
C ASP A 47 0.55 -13.06 -2.79
N GLU A 48 -0.30 -12.54 -1.90
CA GLU A 48 -0.43 -11.10 -1.71
C GLU A 48 0.86 -10.47 -1.15
N ILE A 49 1.57 -11.14 -0.24
CA ILE A 49 2.89 -10.68 0.24
C ILE A 49 3.89 -10.65 -0.92
N ARG A 50 4.00 -11.74 -1.70
CA ARG A 50 4.90 -11.80 -2.86
C ARG A 50 4.58 -10.72 -3.89
N LYS A 51 3.30 -10.46 -4.16
CA LYS A 51 2.87 -9.35 -5.04
C LYS A 51 3.22 -7.99 -4.45
N ALA A 52 3.03 -7.79 -3.14
CA ALA A 52 3.37 -6.55 -2.46
C ALA A 52 4.87 -6.27 -2.39
N LEU A 53 5.73 -7.28 -2.55
CA LEU A 53 7.18 -7.10 -2.66
C LEU A 53 7.65 -6.71 -4.08
N ARG A 54 6.80 -6.84 -5.10
CA ARG A 54 7.16 -6.43 -6.46
C ARG A 54 7.20 -4.90 -6.58
N PRO A 55 8.18 -4.30 -7.25
CA PRO A 55 8.19 -2.86 -7.51
C PRO A 55 6.96 -2.40 -8.31
N LYS A 56 6.55 -3.20 -9.30
CA LYS A 56 5.42 -2.89 -10.18
C LYS A 56 4.08 -3.36 -9.60
N VAL A 57 3.08 -2.46 -9.57
CA VAL A 57 1.70 -2.72 -9.14
C VAL A 57 0.73 -2.34 -10.25
N TRP A 58 -0.05 -3.29 -10.75
CA TRP A 58 -1.05 -3.02 -11.78
C TRP A 58 -2.30 -2.36 -11.19
N LEU A 59 -2.84 -1.40 -11.94
CA LEU A 59 -4.14 -0.78 -11.73
C LEU A 59 -5.21 -1.53 -12.55
N LYS A 60 -6.48 -1.39 -12.19
CA LYS A 60 -7.61 -2.06 -12.85
C LYS A 60 -7.80 -1.55 -14.28
N ASN A 61 -7.53 -0.27 -14.52
CA ASN A 61 -7.61 0.34 -15.84
C ASN A 61 -6.42 0.01 -16.77
N GLY A 62 -5.49 -0.87 -16.36
CA GLY A 62 -4.33 -1.25 -17.15
C GLY A 62 -3.11 -0.34 -16.98
N GLY A 63 -3.23 0.78 -16.26
CA GLY A 63 -2.10 1.54 -15.73
C GLY A 63 -1.31 0.76 -14.69
N TYR A 64 -0.19 1.32 -14.23
CA TYR A 64 0.62 0.69 -13.18
C TYR A 64 1.41 1.72 -12.37
N LEU A 65 1.72 1.34 -11.14
CA LEU A 65 2.64 2.04 -10.25
C LEU A 65 4.00 1.37 -10.29
N ILE A 66 5.07 2.15 -10.20
CA ILE A 66 6.40 1.67 -9.82
C ILE A 66 6.71 2.25 -8.44
N ILE A 67 6.97 1.40 -7.46
CA ILE A 67 7.26 1.81 -6.08
C ILE A 67 8.72 1.48 -5.79
N GLN A 68 9.50 2.50 -5.44
CA GLN A 68 10.91 2.37 -5.08
C GLN A 68 11.17 2.95 -3.70
N GLN A 69 11.72 2.12 -2.81
CA GLN A 69 12.19 2.56 -1.51
C GLN A 69 13.69 2.88 -1.62
N THR A 70 14.05 4.12 -1.31
CA THR A 70 15.46 4.54 -1.17
C THR A 70 15.83 4.65 0.31
N GLU A 71 17.06 5.06 0.60
CA GLU A 71 17.52 5.30 1.97
C GLU A 71 16.73 6.41 2.66
N ALA A 72 16.49 7.53 1.96
CA ALA A 72 15.89 8.73 2.55
C ALA A 72 14.36 8.77 2.38
N LEU A 73 13.86 8.35 1.23
CA LEU A 73 12.46 8.54 0.83
C LEU A 73 11.93 7.40 -0.05
N VAL A 74 10.61 7.36 -0.20
CA VAL A 74 9.93 6.46 -1.14
C VAL A 74 9.48 7.24 -2.35
N VAL A 75 9.80 6.76 -3.55
CA VAL A 75 9.33 7.32 -4.82
C VAL A 75 8.28 6.40 -5.41
N ILE A 76 7.19 6.97 -5.93
CA ILE A 76 6.13 6.22 -6.61
C ILE A 76 5.80 6.89 -7.94
N ASP A 77 5.99 6.17 -9.04
CA ASP A 77 5.67 6.65 -10.39
C ASP A 77 4.35 6.07 -10.89
N VAL A 78 3.47 6.91 -11.43
CA VAL A 78 2.21 6.50 -12.05
C VAL A 78 2.35 6.48 -13.56
N ASN A 79 2.07 5.33 -14.17
CA ASN A 79 2.18 5.14 -15.60
C ASN A 79 0.86 4.67 -16.20
N THR A 80 0.54 5.15 -17.40
CA THR A 80 -0.56 4.60 -18.21
C THR A 80 -0.13 3.30 -18.86
N GLY A 81 -1.09 2.39 -19.03
CA GLY A 81 -0.92 1.21 -19.90
C GLY A 81 -1.13 1.58 -21.36
N LYS A 82 -1.16 0.58 -22.25
CA LYS A 82 -1.48 0.76 -23.69
C LYS A 82 -2.95 1.13 -23.97
N TYR A 83 -3.67 1.73 -23.02
CA TYR A 83 -5.08 2.05 -23.21
C TYR A 83 -5.21 3.32 -24.07
N VAL A 84 -5.71 3.14 -25.29
CA VAL A 84 -6.06 4.20 -26.24
C VAL A 84 -7.58 4.16 -26.36
N GLY A 85 -8.27 4.78 -25.40
CA GLY A 85 -9.73 4.92 -25.44
C GLY A 85 -10.17 6.05 -26.40
N GLU A 86 -11.44 6.05 -26.77
CA GLU A 86 -12.08 7.12 -27.56
C GLU A 86 -12.39 8.38 -26.72
N ASP A 87 -12.30 8.29 -25.39
CA ASP A 87 -12.52 9.39 -24.45
C ASP A 87 -11.44 10.46 -24.54
N SER A 88 -11.74 11.67 -24.04
CA SER A 88 -10.75 12.73 -23.97
C SER A 88 -9.53 12.26 -23.15
N LEU A 89 -8.33 12.40 -23.73
CA LEU A 89 -7.08 11.98 -23.10
C LEU A 89 -6.94 12.50 -21.65
N GLN A 90 -7.41 13.74 -21.41
CA GLN A 90 -7.37 14.38 -20.10
C GLN A 90 -8.25 13.67 -19.06
N GLU A 91 -9.46 13.26 -19.44
CA GLU A 91 -10.34 12.51 -18.53
C GLU A 91 -9.75 11.15 -18.17
N THR A 92 -9.16 10.46 -19.15
CA THR A 92 -8.49 9.17 -18.92
C THR A 92 -7.30 9.32 -17.96
N ILE A 93 -6.53 10.40 -18.10
CA ILE A 93 -5.42 10.73 -17.18
C ILE A 93 -5.94 10.97 -15.77
N LEU A 94 -6.96 11.81 -15.60
CA LEU A 94 -7.55 12.10 -14.29
C LEU A 94 -8.06 10.81 -13.62
N GLN A 95 -8.82 9.99 -14.33
CA GLN A 95 -9.32 8.72 -13.81
C GLN A 95 -8.18 7.78 -13.40
N THR A 96 -7.12 7.70 -14.20
CA THR A 96 -5.92 6.90 -13.89
C THR A 96 -5.22 7.40 -12.63
N ASN A 97 -5.00 8.71 -12.50
CA ASN A 97 -4.39 9.31 -11.33
C ASN A 97 -5.24 9.10 -10.07
N GLN A 98 -6.56 9.22 -10.16
CA GLN A 98 -7.45 8.94 -9.03
C GLN A 98 -7.46 7.46 -8.62
N GLU A 99 -7.36 6.54 -9.58
CA GLU A 99 -7.19 5.12 -9.27
C GLU A 99 -5.82 4.88 -8.59
N ALA A 100 -4.77 5.46 -9.14
CA ALA A 100 -3.42 5.41 -8.61
C ALA A 100 -3.38 5.92 -7.16
N ALA A 101 -3.99 7.06 -6.84
CA ALA A 101 -4.04 7.61 -5.48
C ALA A 101 -4.63 6.62 -4.47
N ARG A 102 -5.73 5.94 -4.83
CA ARG A 102 -6.36 4.90 -3.98
C ARG A 102 -5.45 3.68 -3.83
N ALA A 103 -4.78 3.27 -4.91
CA ALA A 103 -3.85 2.15 -4.90
C ALA A 103 -2.60 2.46 -4.07
N ILE A 104 -2.04 3.65 -4.17
CA ILE A 104 -0.90 4.14 -3.37
C ILE A 104 -1.24 4.09 -1.90
N ALA A 105 -2.38 4.65 -1.48
CA ALA A 105 -2.81 4.60 -0.08
C ALA A 105 -2.93 3.16 0.44
N ARG A 106 -3.39 2.22 -0.40
CA ARG A 106 -3.39 0.78 -0.05
C ARG A 106 -1.98 0.22 0.04
N GLN A 107 -1.09 0.51 -0.91
CA GLN A 107 0.27 -0.04 -0.95
C GLN A 107 1.16 0.46 0.19
N ILE A 108 1.11 1.75 0.54
CA ILE A 108 1.89 2.28 1.67
C ILE A 108 1.49 1.62 3.00
N ARG A 109 0.21 1.24 3.15
CA ARG A 109 -0.28 0.45 4.29
C ARG A 109 0.21 -0.99 4.25
N LEU A 110 0.00 -1.67 3.13
CA LEU A 110 0.35 -3.09 2.96
C LEU A 110 1.85 -3.34 3.12
N ARG A 111 2.67 -2.46 2.54
CA ARG A 111 4.13 -2.53 2.58
C ARG A 111 4.72 -1.88 3.84
N ASN A 112 3.87 -1.22 4.63
CA ASN A 112 4.24 -0.42 5.79
C ASN A 112 5.33 0.63 5.50
N LEU A 113 5.18 1.35 4.40
CA LEU A 113 6.10 2.40 3.98
C LEU A 113 5.88 3.65 4.83
N GLY A 114 6.95 4.38 5.15
CA GLY A 114 6.86 5.57 5.98
C GLY A 114 8.09 6.47 5.85
N GLY A 115 7.98 7.69 6.37
CA GLY A 115 8.88 8.79 6.08
C GLY A 115 8.28 9.69 5.01
N ILE A 116 9.16 10.31 4.22
CA ILE A 116 8.80 11.13 3.06
C ILE A 116 8.47 10.19 1.90
N ILE A 117 7.32 10.45 1.26
CA ILE A 117 6.86 9.73 0.08
C ILE A 117 6.58 10.77 -0.99
N ILE A 118 7.23 10.62 -2.14
CA ILE A 118 7.07 11.47 -3.31
C ILE A 118 6.34 10.65 -4.37
N VAL A 119 5.28 11.21 -4.95
CA VAL A 119 4.49 10.58 -5.99
C VAL A 119 4.56 11.40 -7.27
N ASP A 120 5.01 10.78 -8.33
CA ASP A 120 5.00 11.32 -9.69
C ASP A 120 3.72 10.85 -10.40
N PHE A 121 2.71 11.72 -10.41
CA PHE A 121 1.45 11.46 -11.12
C PHE A 121 1.60 11.86 -12.58
N ILE A 122 0.75 11.31 -13.45
CA ILE A 122 0.73 11.69 -14.86
C ILE A 122 0.32 13.18 -14.97
N ASP A 123 1.03 13.93 -15.80
CA ASP A 123 0.81 15.37 -15.98
C ASP A 123 -0.66 15.72 -16.30
N MET A 124 -1.20 16.67 -15.55
CA MET A 124 -2.52 17.26 -15.75
C MET A 124 -2.39 18.76 -15.99
N SER A 125 -3.08 19.29 -17.00
CA SER A 125 -3.03 20.72 -17.34
C SER A 125 -3.96 21.57 -16.47
N SER A 126 -5.06 21.00 -15.99
CA SER A 126 -6.07 21.68 -15.17
C SER A 126 -5.69 21.68 -13.69
N ASP A 127 -5.65 22.87 -13.08
CA ASP A 127 -5.46 23.00 -11.62
C ASP A 127 -6.67 22.45 -10.84
N GLU A 128 -7.86 22.46 -11.43
CA GLU A 128 -9.05 21.84 -10.84
C GLU A 128 -8.87 20.32 -10.74
N ASP A 129 -8.29 19.69 -11.76
CA ASP A 129 -8.05 18.25 -11.79
C ASP A 129 -6.93 17.83 -10.83
N LYS A 130 -5.89 18.67 -10.69
CA LYS A 130 -4.87 18.52 -9.65
C LYS A 130 -5.49 18.58 -8.25
N GLN A 131 -6.39 19.53 -7.98
CA GLN A 131 -7.05 19.63 -6.69
C GLN A 131 -7.92 18.40 -6.41
N LYS A 132 -8.73 17.96 -7.39
CA LYS A 132 -9.54 16.72 -7.27
C LYS A 132 -8.67 15.50 -6.95
N LEU A 133 -7.48 15.40 -7.56
CA LEU A 133 -6.55 14.33 -7.27
C LEU A 133 -6.04 14.37 -5.82
N LEU A 134 -5.64 15.56 -5.34
CA LEU A 134 -5.20 15.75 -3.95
C LEU A 134 -6.29 15.36 -2.95
N ASP A 135 -7.53 15.80 -3.18
CA ASP A 135 -8.68 15.45 -2.33
C ASP A 135 -8.91 13.92 -2.26
N VAL A 136 -8.79 13.24 -3.41
CA VAL A 136 -8.91 11.78 -3.49
C VAL A 136 -7.78 11.09 -2.72
N LEU A 137 -6.54 11.59 -2.85
CA LEU A 137 -5.39 11.05 -2.13
C LEU A 137 -5.54 11.25 -0.62
N GLU A 138 -5.89 12.46 -0.18
CA GLU A 138 -6.15 12.79 1.23
C GLU A 138 -7.23 11.89 1.84
N ALA A 139 -8.37 11.75 1.16
CA ALA A 139 -9.45 10.87 1.61
C ALA A 139 -9.01 9.39 1.66
N ALA A 140 -8.14 8.95 0.75
CA ALA A 140 -7.66 7.58 0.71
C ALA A 140 -6.62 7.27 1.80
N VAL A 141 -5.71 8.22 2.10
CA VAL A 141 -4.70 8.07 3.16
C VAL A 141 -5.28 8.33 4.54
N GLY A 142 -6.35 9.13 4.66
CA GLY A 142 -7.09 9.35 5.92
C GLY A 142 -7.74 8.09 6.50
N LYS A 143 -7.86 7.01 5.71
CA LYS A 143 -8.30 5.69 6.17
C LYS A 143 -7.18 4.89 6.87
N ASP A 144 -5.95 5.37 6.83
CA ASP A 144 -4.83 4.76 7.54
C ASP A 144 -4.92 5.01 9.05
N ARG A 145 -4.57 3.99 9.85
CA ARG A 145 -4.48 4.12 11.31
C ARG A 145 -3.19 4.83 11.73
N VAL A 146 -2.17 4.81 10.87
CA VAL A 146 -0.93 5.56 11.05
C VAL A 146 -1.11 6.96 10.49
N LYS A 147 -0.63 7.98 11.22
CA LYS A 147 -0.72 9.38 10.80
C LYS A 147 -0.07 9.57 9.43
N CYS A 148 -0.87 10.01 8.46
CA CYS A 148 -0.49 10.40 7.12
C CYS A 148 -0.86 11.87 6.89
N GLN A 149 -0.06 12.59 6.12
CA GLN A 149 -0.33 13.97 5.73
C GLN A 149 0.10 14.17 4.29
N VAL A 150 -0.83 14.60 3.43
CA VAL A 150 -0.51 15.13 2.10
C VAL A 150 -0.05 16.57 2.31
N VAL A 151 1.14 16.91 1.81
CA VAL A 151 1.71 18.26 1.94
C VAL A 151 1.23 19.13 0.78
N GLY A 152 1.13 18.56 -0.41
CA GLY A 152 0.66 19.23 -1.62
C GLY A 152 1.55 18.91 -2.82
N LEU A 153 1.56 19.81 -3.79
CA LEU A 153 2.44 19.75 -4.96
C LEU A 153 3.74 20.51 -4.70
N THR A 154 4.85 19.90 -5.10
CA THR A 154 6.16 20.55 -5.15
C THR A 154 6.24 21.49 -6.35
N GLN A 155 7.28 22.33 -6.41
CA GLN A 155 7.56 23.18 -7.58
C GLN A 155 7.83 22.38 -8.87
N LEU A 156 8.19 21.10 -8.73
CA LEU A 156 8.45 20.19 -9.85
C LEU A 156 7.19 19.44 -10.31
N GLY A 157 6.02 19.69 -9.71
CA GLY A 157 4.77 19.00 -10.05
C GLY A 157 4.57 17.64 -9.36
N LEU A 158 5.53 17.20 -8.54
CA LEU A 158 5.40 15.97 -7.75
C LEU A 158 4.53 16.19 -6.52
N VAL A 159 3.76 15.18 -6.12
CA VAL A 159 2.99 15.22 -4.86
C VAL A 159 3.88 14.77 -3.72
N GLU A 160 3.99 15.60 -2.69
CA GLU A 160 4.70 15.28 -1.46
C GLU A 160 3.71 14.88 -0.36
N MET A 161 4.02 13.77 0.33
CA MET A 161 3.30 13.36 1.52
C MET A 161 4.23 12.74 2.56
N THR A 162 3.78 12.71 3.81
CA THR A 162 4.47 12.06 4.91
C THR A 162 3.59 11.01 5.56
N ARG A 163 4.22 9.93 6.01
CA ARG A 163 3.57 8.89 6.84
C ARG A 163 4.49 8.54 8.00
N LYS A 164 3.97 8.54 9.22
CA LYS A 164 4.79 8.22 10.41
C LYS A 164 5.43 6.84 10.26
N LYS A 165 6.75 6.72 10.50
CA LYS A 165 7.45 5.43 10.52
C LYS A 165 7.00 4.62 11.74
N VAL A 166 6.55 3.38 11.51
CA VAL A 166 6.11 2.45 12.57
C VAL A 166 6.65 1.06 12.21
N GLY A 167 7.54 0.50 13.02
CA GLY A 167 8.11 -0.83 12.75
C GLY A 167 8.94 -0.89 11.46
N GLN A 168 9.15 -2.11 10.96
CA GLN A 168 9.90 -2.38 9.72
C GLN A 168 8.97 -2.45 8.50
N THR A 169 9.49 -2.12 7.32
CA THR A 169 8.76 -2.31 6.05
C THR A 169 8.64 -3.79 5.72
N LEU A 170 7.71 -4.12 4.83
CA LEU A 170 7.51 -5.50 4.38
C LEU A 170 8.78 -6.05 3.68
N GLU A 171 9.45 -5.20 2.90
CA GLU A 171 10.72 -5.55 2.23
C GLU A 171 11.83 -5.87 3.24
N VAL A 172 11.99 -5.07 4.30
CA VAL A 172 13.00 -5.36 5.33
C VAL A 172 12.69 -6.65 6.10
N ARG A 173 11.40 -6.97 6.28
CA ARG A 173 10.96 -8.15 7.03
C ARG A 173 11.08 -9.46 6.24
N TYR A 174 10.79 -9.44 4.95
CA TYR A 174 10.69 -10.63 4.10
C TYR A 174 11.68 -10.68 2.94
N GLY A 175 12.34 -9.57 2.63
CA GLY A 175 13.35 -9.48 1.59
C GLY A 175 14.72 -9.94 2.08
N GLN A 176 15.56 -10.33 1.14
CA GLN A 176 16.97 -10.63 1.35
C GLN A 176 17.80 -9.87 0.32
N LYS A 177 18.95 -9.34 0.72
CA LYS A 177 19.87 -8.70 -0.23
C LYS A 177 20.32 -9.74 -1.25
N CYS A 178 20.30 -9.36 -2.52
CA CYS A 178 20.81 -10.23 -3.59
C CYS A 178 22.32 -10.46 -3.36
N PRO A 179 22.81 -11.71 -3.30
CA PRO A 179 24.23 -11.97 -3.08
C PRO A 179 25.11 -11.56 -4.28
N THR A 180 24.51 -11.38 -5.47
CA THR A 180 25.23 -11.03 -6.70
C THR A 180 25.37 -9.52 -6.88
N CYS A 181 24.27 -8.77 -6.75
CA CYS A 181 24.25 -7.33 -7.02
C CYS A 181 24.07 -6.47 -5.76
N GLU A 182 23.96 -7.09 -4.58
CA GLU A 182 23.72 -6.40 -3.29
C GLU A 182 22.46 -5.53 -3.27
N GLY A 183 21.50 -5.83 -4.15
CA GLY A 183 20.28 -5.03 -4.32
C GLY A 183 20.38 -3.91 -5.36
N LYS A 184 21.52 -3.78 -6.07
CA LYS A 184 21.72 -2.74 -7.11
C LYS A 184 20.95 -3.01 -8.40
N GLY A 185 20.55 -4.27 -8.66
CA GLY A 185 19.76 -4.63 -9.84
C GLY A 185 20.53 -4.74 -11.16
N PHE A 186 21.85 -4.52 -11.16
CA PHE A 186 22.73 -4.70 -12.32
C PHE A 186 23.92 -5.59 -11.93
N CYS A 187 24.31 -6.50 -12.83
CA CYS A 187 25.45 -7.41 -12.69
C CYS A 187 26.41 -7.18 -13.85
#